data_AF-A0A3D5SEE6-F1
#
_entry.id   AF-A0A3D5SEE6-F1
#
_cell.length_a   1.000
_cell.length_b   1.000
_cell.length_c   1.000
_cell.angle_alpha   90.00
_cell.angle_beta   90.00
_cell.angle_gamma   90.00
#
_symmetry.space_group_name_H-M   'P 1'
#
loop_
_entity.id
_entity.type
_entity.pdbx_description
1 polymer ?
#
loop_
_entity_poly.entity_id
_entity_poly.type
_entity_poly.pdbx_seq_one_letter_code
_entity_poly.pdbx_strand_id
1 'polypeptide(L)'
;SLAEPMKAAISRLQIPIIKVAMQDASFFSEQAHPARRLLNEMTTAALGWIAEDNYQNDSLYQCVCATVERVSNEFVDDTQLFSNVLADFISFVDYEKKRADLREKR
;
A
#
# COMPACT_ATOMS: atom_id res chain seq x y z
N SER A 1 5.14 0.06 16.14
CA SER A 1 4.03 0.85 15.57
C SER A 1 4.50 1.47 14.26
N LEU A 2 3.59 1.91 13.40
CA LEU A 2 3.96 2.66 12.19
C LEU A 2 4.45 4.06 12.56
N ALA A 3 5.43 4.59 11.82
CA ALA A 3 5.79 6.00 11.90
C ALA A 3 4.61 6.88 11.45
N GLU A 4 4.48 8.07 12.05
CA GLU A 4 3.33 8.95 11.81
C GLU A 4 3.13 9.34 10.32
N PRO A 5 4.17 9.62 9.51
CA PRO A 5 3.97 9.90 8.09
C PRO A 5 3.35 8.72 7.32
N MET A 6 3.82 7.49 7.58
CA MET A 6 3.29 6.27 6.96
C MET A 6 1.86 6.00 7.40
N LYS A 7 1.60 6.13 8.70
CA LYS A 7 0.26 5.98 9.28
C LYS A 7 -0.74 6.98 8.69
N ALA A 8 -0.34 8.24 8.56
CA ALA A 8 -1.16 9.27 7.94
C ALA A 8 -1.44 8.97 6.46
N ALA A 9 -0.44 8.50 5.69
CA ALA A 9 -0.63 8.06 4.32
C ALA A 9 -1.64 6.91 4.21
N ILE A 10 -1.40 5.82 4.93
CA ILE A 10 -2.23 4.61 4.85
C ILE A 10 -3.65 4.86 5.37
N SER A 11 -3.85 5.73 6.37
CA SER A 11 -5.18 6.04 6.90
C SER A 11 -6.15 6.64 5.88
N ARG A 12 -5.64 7.25 4.80
CA ARG A 12 -6.48 7.79 3.72
C ARG A 12 -7.23 6.71 2.95
N LEU A 13 -6.77 5.45 3.00
CA LEU A 13 -7.49 4.31 2.43
C LEU A 13 -8.76 3.93 3.19
N GLN A 14 -8.98 4.41 4.42
CA GLN A 14 -10.15 4.00 5.22
C GLN A 14 -11.47 4.22 4.47
N ILE A 15 -11.64 5.37 3.81
CA ILE A 15 -12.84 5.68 3.03
C ILE A 15 -12.97 4.73 1.82
N PRO A 16 -11.96 4.58 0.94
CA PRO A 16 -11.98 3.58 -0.14
C PRO A 16 -12.26 2.15 0.34
N ILE A 17 -11.69 1.73 1.47
CA ILE A 17 -11.88 0.37 2.01
C ILE A 17 -13.31 0.15 2.49
N ILE A 18 -13.90 1.13 3.19
CA ILE A 18 -15.31 1.05 3.61
C ILE A 18 -16.21 1.02 2.37
N LYS A 19 -15.91 1.85 1.37
CA LYS A 19 -16.69 1.92 0.12
C LYS A 19 -16.67 0.58 -0.64
N VAL A 20 -15.51 -0.05 -0.84
CA VAL A 20 -15.45 -1.37 -1.50
C VAL A 20 -16.15 -2.45 -0.67
N ALA A 21 -16.05 -2.40 0.66
CA ALA A 21 -16.77 -3.33 1.53
C ALA A 21 -18.30 -3.22 1.39
N MET A 22 -18.82 -2.03 1.06
CA MET A 22 -20.24 -1.82 0.78
C MET A 22 -20.66 -2.28 -0.62
N GLN A 23 -19.76 -2.26 -1.60
CA GLN A 23 -20.04 -2.52 -3.01
C GLN A 23 -19.75 -3.97 -3.43
N ASP A 24 -18.79 -4.64 -2.77
CA ASP A 24 -18.32 -5.97 -3.11
C ASP A 24 -18.58 -6.94 -1.95
N ALA A 25 -19.55 -7.83 -2.11
CA ALA A 25 -19.88 -8.84 -1.11
C ALA A 25 -18.71 -9.80 -0.84
N SER A 26 -17.82 -10.00 -1.82
CA SER A 26 -16.64 -10.85 -1.67
C SER A 26 -15.62 -10.26 -0.69
N PHE A 27 -15.69 -8.95 -0.41
CA PHE A 27 -14.84 -8.29 0.58
C PHE A 27 -14.89 -8.98 1.94
N PHE A 28 -16.04 -9.52 2.35
CA PHE A 28 -16.17 -10.20 3.64
C PHE A 28 -15.83 -11.68 3.55
N SER A 29 -16.24 -12.37 2.48
CA SER A 29 -16.07 -13.83 2.34
C SER A 29 -14.69 -14.25 1.84
N GLU A 30 -14.02 -13.48 0.98
CA GLU A 30 -12.74 -13.85 0.38
C GLU A 30 -11.56 -13.34 1.21
N GLN A 31 -10.98 -14.18 2.06
CA GLN A 31 -9.89 -13.77 2.96
C GLN A 31 -8.71 -13.08 2.23
N ALA A 32 -8.49 -13.42 0.96
CA ALA A 32 -7.47 -12.85 0.08
C ALA A 32 -7.97 -11.68 -0.80
N HIS A 33 -9.07 -11.03 -0.46
CA HIS A 33 -9.63 -9.91 -1.23
C HIS A 33 -8.57 -8.83 -1.50
N PRO A 34 -8.40 -8.35 -2.75
CA PRO A 34 -7.33 -7.44 -3.15
C PRO A 34 -7.21 -6.19 -2.27
N ALA A 35 -8.34 -5.57 -1.90
CA ALA A 35 -8.35 -4.39 -1.04
C ALA A 35 -7.79 -4.66 0.37
N ARG A 36 -8.14 -5.81 0.98
CA ARG A 36 -7.61 -6.21 2.29
C ARG A 36 -6.13 -6.53 2.21
N ARG A 37 -5.73 -7.22 1.14
CA ARG A 37 -4.32 -7.53 0.87
C ARG A 37 -3.49 -6.27 0.70
N LEU A 38 -3.94 -5.30 -0.09
CA LEU A 38 -3.23 -4.03 -0.30
C LEU A 38 -2.94 -3.31 1.03
N LEU A 39 -3.94 -3.18 1.89
CA LEU A 39 -3.78 -2.56 3.21
C LEU A 39 -2.76 -3.31 4.08
N ASN A 40 -2.81 -4.65 4.07
CA ASN A 40 -1.88 -5.49 4.82
C ASN A 40 -0.45 -5.41 4.29
N GLU A 41 -0.26 -5.44 2.97
CA GLU A 41 1.06 -5.34 2.34
C GLU A 41 1.68 -3.96 2.62
N MET A 42 0.92 -2.87 2.50
CA MET A 42 1.40 -1.52 2.85
C MET A 42 1.80 -1.42 4.31
N THR A 43 0.95 -1.93 5.20
CA THR A 43 1.24 -1.92 6.64
C THR A 43 2.50 -2.71 6.94
N THR A 44 2.64 -3.90 6.36
CA THR A 44 3.80 -4.78 6.54
C THR A 44 5.08 -4.15 6.02
N ALA A 45 5.04 -3.55 4.82
CA ALA A 45 6.19 -2.87 4.23
C ALA A 45 6.62 -1.64 5.07
N ALA A 46 5.67 -0.94 5.68
CA ALA A 46 5.94 0.22 6.53
C ALA A 46 6.35 -0.13 7.97
N LEU A 47 6.31 -1.41 8.37
CA LEU A 47 6.80 -1.84 9.69
C LEU A 47 8.31 -1.65 9.77
N GLY A 48 8.77 -0.99 10.84
CA GLY A 48 10.20 -0.72 11.05
C GLY A 48 10.75 0.45 10.22
N TRP A 49 9.93 1.06 9.35
CA TRP A 49 10.30 2.28 8.65
C TRP A 49 10.36 3.45 9.64
N ILE A 50 11.42 4.26 9.54
CA ILE A 50 11.69 5.40 10.42
C ILE A 50 11.67 6.67 9.57
N ALA A 51 11.05 7.73 10.07
CA ALA A 51 11.05 9.03 9.42
C ALA A 51 12.37 9.77 9.69
N GLU A 52 13.27 9.77 8.71
CA GLU A 52 14.49 10.60 8.71
C GLU A 52 14.18 12.03 8.22
N ASP A 53 15.11 12.98 8.39
CA ASP A 53 14.89 14.41 8.07
C ASP A 53 14.48 14.69 6.60
N ASN A 54 14.73 13.76 5.69
CA ASN A 54 14.39 13.85 4.26
C ASN A 54 13.48 12.70 3.78
N TYR A 55 12.63 12.17 4.67
CA TYR A 55 11.79 11.01 4.39
C TYR A 55 10.85 11.19 3.19
N GLN A 56 10.52 12.40 2.77
CA GLN A 56 9.66 12.64 1.61
C GLN A 56 10.29 12.16 0.29
N ASN A 57 11.62 11.99 0.28
CA ASN A 57 12.37 11.44 -0.85
C ASN A 57 12.64 9.93 -0.73
N ASP A 58 12.16 9.30 0.34
CA ASP A 58 12.25 7.85 0.52
C ASP A 58 11.35 7.13 -0.51
N SER A 59 11.91 6.12 -1.18
CA SER A 59 11.24 5.41 -2.27
C SER A 59 9.97 4.70 -1.80
N LEU A 60 10.00 4.09 -0.62
CA LEU A 60 8.84 3.40 -0.06
C LEU A 60 7.75 4.41 0.32
N TYR A 61 8.10 5.52 0.95
CA TYR A 61 7.13 6.57 1.29
C TYR A 61 6.42 7.13 0.06
N GLN A 62 7.17 7.42 -1.00
CA GLN A 62 6.61 7.90 -2.27
C GLN A 62 5.71 6.85 -2.92
N CYS A 63 6.13 5.58 -2.93
CA CYS A 63 5.31 4.49 -3.46
C CYS A 63 3.98 4.37 -2.69
N VAL A 64 4.01 4.37 -1.35
CA VAL A 64 2.80 4.31 -0.53
C VAL A 64 1.88 5.49 -0.85
N CYS A 65 2.41 6.71 -0.90
CA CYS A 65 1.61 7.90 -1.20
C CYS A 65 0.96 7.83 -2.59
N ALA A 66 1.73 7.47 -3.62
CA ALA A 66 1.22 7.34 -4.99
C ALA A 66 0.15 6.24 -5.10
N THR A 67 0.36 5.11 -4.41
CA THR A 67 -0.58 3.98 -4.39
C THR A 67 -1.90 4.38 -3.71
N VAL A 68 -1.81 5.08 -2.57
CA VAL A 68 -2.98 5.61 -1.84
C VAL A 68 -3.72 6.66 -2.66
N GLU A 69 -3.00 7.58 -3.30
CA GLU A 69 -3.57 8.63 -4.14
C GLU A 69 -4.31 8.03 -5.33
N ARG A 70 -3.71 7.04 -6.01
CA ARG A 70 -4.34 6.33 -7.11
C ARG A 70 -5.66 5.70 -6.71
N VAL A 71 -5.69 4.95 -5.60
CA VAL A 71 -6.94 4.36 -5.09
C VAL A 71 -7.95 5.46 -4.73
N SER A 72 -7.52 6.53 -4.08
CA SER A 72 -8.42 7.59 -3.63
C SER A 72 -9.06 8.36 -4.78
N ASN A 73 -8.32 8.55 -5.88
CA ASN A 73 -8.76 9.34 -7.03
C ASN A 73 -9.47 8.50 -8.10
N GLU A 74 -9.06 7.24 -8.31
CA GLU A 74 -9.59 6.40 -9.38
C GLU A 74 -10.71 5.45 -8.92
N PHE A 75 -10.85 5.17 -7.61
CA PHE A 75 -11.85 4.22 -7.12
C PHE A 75 -13.28 4.80 -7.12
N VAL A 76 -13.98 4.61 -8.24
CA VAL A 76 -15.42 4.90 -8.37
C VAL A 76 -16.25 3.66 -8.04
N ASP A 77 -16.35 2.67 -8.92
CA ASP A 77 -17.11 1.43 -8.65
C ASP A 77 -16.37 0.17 -9.15
N ASP A 78 -15.23 0.33 -9.82
CA ASP A 78 -14.45 -0.79 -10.36
C ASP A 78 -13.52 -1.38 -9.30
N THR A 79 -13.85 -2.58 -8.82
CA THR A 79 -13.08 -3.29 -7.81
C THR A 79 -11.79 -3.90 -8.37
N GLN A 80 -11.65 -4.03 -9.70
CA GLN A 80 -10.42 -4.51 -10.34
C GLN A 80 -9.24 -3.55 -10.11
N LEU A 81 -9.51 -2.27 -9.86
CA LEU A 81 -8.49 -1.29 -9.50
C LEU A 81 -7.61 -1.78 -8.34
N PHE A 82 -8.19 -2.38 -7.29
CA PHE A 82 -7.43 -2.88 -6.16
C PHE A 82 -6.48 -4.02 -6.53
N SER A 83 -6.87 -4.90 -7.44
CA SER A 83 -6.00 -5.97 -7.95
C SER A 83 -4.80 -5.41 -8.71
N ASN A 84 -5.03 -4.41 -9.57
CA ASN A 84 -3.98 -3.76 -10.36
C ASN A 84 -2.99 -3.03 -9.45
N VAL A 85 -3.51 -2.20 -8.56
CA VAL A 85 -2.71 -1.42 -7.60
C VAL A 85 -1.93 -2.34 -6.66
N LEU A 86 -2.51 -3.46 -6.22
CA LEU A 86 -1.83 -4.47 -5.43
C LEU A 86 -0.66 -5.11 -6.18
N ALA A 87 -0.86 -5.48 -7.44
CA ALA A 87 0.20 -6.07 -8.26
C ALA A 87 1.38 -5.10 -8.45
N ASP A 88 1.08 -3.83 -8.72
CA ASP A 88 2.09 -2.77 -8.85
C ASP A 88 2.87 -2.56 -7.54
N PHE A 89 2.16 -2.50 -6.41
CA PHE A 89 2.77 -2.32 -5.09
C PHE A 89 3.69 -3.48 -4.70
N ILE A 90 3.24 -4.73 -4.88
CA ILE A 90 4.06 -5.93 -4.61
C ILE A 90 5.30 -5.93 -5.49
N SER A 91 5.15 -5.62 -6.78
CA SER A 91 6.27 -5.57 -7.73
C SER A 91 7.34 -4.56 -7.30
N PHE A 92 6.91 -3.39 -6.82
CA PHE A 92 7.82 -2.39 -6.26
C PHE A 92 8.55 -2.90 -5.01
N VAL A 93 7.82 -3.44 -4.03
CA VAL A 93 8.41 -3.92 -2.77
C VAL A 93 9.42 -5.04 -3.03
N ASP A 94 9.10 -5.98 -3.92
CA ASP A 94 10.00 -7.07 -4.28
C ASP A 94 11.25 -6.56 -5.01
N TYR A 95 11.11 -5.53 -5.83
CA TYR A 95 12.23 -4.87 -6.49
C TYR A 95 13.16 -4.17 -5.48
N GLU A 96 12.62 -3.43 -4.53
CA GLU A 96 13.41 -2.75 -3.49
C GLU A 96 14.14 -3.75 -2.58
N LYS A 97 13.48 -4.85 -2.19
CA LYS A 97 14.12 -5.94 -1.42
C LYS A 97 15.31 -6.53 -2.18
N LYS A 98 15.12 -6.90 -3.45
CA LYS A 98 16.21 -7.42 -4.31
C LYS A 98 17.37 -6.42 -4.43
N ARG A 99 17.07 -5.12 -4.53
CA ARG A 99 18.10 -4.07 -4.59
C ARG A 99 18.88 -3.93 -3.29
N ALA A 100 18.21 -4.02 -2.14
CA ALA A 100 18.86 -4.00 -0.84
C ALA A 100 19.80 -5.20 -0.68
N ASP A 101 19.33 -6.42 -0.95
CA ASP A 101 20.12 -7.66 -0.86
C ASP A 101 21.40 -7.62 -1.72
N LEU A 102 21.34 -6.98 -2.90
CA LEU A 102 22.49 -6.84 -3.80
C LEU A 102 23.51 -5.82 -3.30
N ARG A 103 23.10 -4.84 -2.48
CA ARG A 103 24.00 -3.85 -1.88
C ARG A 103 24.72 -4.43 -0.66
N GLU A 104 24.04 -5.24 0.15
CA GLU A 104 24.62 -5.87 1.35
C GLU A 104 25.67 -6.95 1.03
N LYS A 105 25.65 -7.52 -0.19
CA LYS A 105 26.61 -8.53 -0.65
C LYS A 105 27.91 -7.94 -1.22
N ARG A 106 28.12 -6.63 -1.17
CA ARG A 106 29.33 -5.93 -1.66
C ARG A 106 30.14 -5.38 -0.51
#